data_AF-A0A2N2NTW2-F1
#
_entry.id   AF-A0A2N2NTW2-F1
#
_cell.length_a   1.000
_cell.length_b   1.000
_cell.length_c   1.000
_cell.angle_alpha   90.00
_cell.angle_beta   90.00
_cell.angle_gamma   90.00
#
_symmetry.space_group_name_H-M   'P 1'
#
loop_
_entity.id
_entity.type
_entity.pdbx_description
1 polymer ?
#
loop_
_entity_poly.entity_id
_entity_poly.type
_entity_poly.pdbx_seq_one_letter_code
_entity_poly.pdbx_strand_id
1 'polypeptide(L)'
;MQKNNSNTGNSPSKRTQFTQPDPDQHSYKNLIVWQKGIDFAIQVIDLVDNLETDRKHYRLIEQLEASATSVPMNIAEGKGRFTDKDYGHYLVVARGSLYETMTLLEIFMRKNWISKESFAAIEKQSIEISKMLTSIHYNLRNQG
;
A
#
# COMPACT_ATOMS: atom_id res chain seq x y z
N MET A 1 33.32 -55.37 -48.53
CA MET A 1 34.32 -54.74 -47.63
C MET A 1 33.64 -53.55 -46.98
N GLN A 2 33.37 -53.59 -45.67
CA GLN A 2 34.18 -52.92 -44.62
C GLN A 2 34.40 -51.42 -44.89
N LYS A 3 34.29 -50.47 -43.97
CA LYS A 3 33.69 -50.29 -42.64
C LYS A 3 34.10 -48.84 -42.27
N ASN A 4 33.29 -48.17 -41.44
CA ASN A 4 33.68 -47.10 -40.50
C ASN A 4 33.97 -45.69 -41.06
N ASN A 5 33.79 -44.59 -40.33
CA ASN A 5 33.02 -44.19 -39.14
C ASN A 5 33.44 -42.73 -38.89
N SER A 6 32.51 -41.79 -38.65
CA SER A 6 32.68 -40.75 -37.62
C SER A 6 31.43 -39.86 -37.56
N ASN A 7 30.57 -40.29 -36.65
CA ASN A 7 29.61 -39.51 -35.90
C ASN A 7 30.28 -38.28 -35.24
N THR A 8 29.71 -37.08 -35.42
CA THR A 8 29.71 -36.05 -34.37
C THR A 8 28.34 -35.36 -34.38
N GLY A 9 27.44 -35.89 -33.55
CA GLY A 9 26.22 -35.21 -33.17
C GLY A 9 26.52 -33.88 -32.48
N ASN A 10 25.83 -32.84 -32.91
CA ASN A 10 25.74 -31.60 -32.15
C ASN A 10 24.30 -31.49 -31.62
N SER A 11 24.11 -31.98 -30.39
CA SER A 11 22.87 -31.73 -29.64
C SER A 11 22.74 -30.22 -29.40
N PRO A 12 21.59 -29.59 -29.69
CA PRO A 12 21.38 -28.22 -29.29
C PRO A 12 21.37 -28.17 -27.76
N SER A 13 22.38 -27.51 -27.21
CA SER A 13 22.55 -27.24 -25.79
C SER A 13 21.24 -26.64 -25.25
N LYS A 14 20.62 -27.32 -24.26
CA LYS A 14 19.49 -26.77 -23.49
C LYS A 14 20.01 -25.59 -22.69
N ARG A 15 20.01 -24.40 -23.32
CA ARG A 15 20.18 -23.14 -22.63
C ARG A 15 18.95 -22.96 -21.76
N THR A 16 19.07 -23.22 -20.46
CA THR A 16 18.07 -22.86 -19.47
C THR A 16 17.76 -21.39 -19.64
N GLN A 17 16.61 -21.07 -20.21
CA GLN A 17 16.12 -19.70 -20.25
C GLN A 17 15.85 -19.33 -18.79
N PHE A 18 16.70 -18.48 -18.21
CA PHE A 18 16.31 -17.70 -17.03
C PHE A 18 15.19 -16.79 -17.49
N THR A 19 13.94 -17.26 -17.38
CA THR A 19 12.79 -16.37 -17.45
C THR A 19 12.94 -15.40 -16.28
N GLN A 20 13.17 -14.12 -16.59
CA GLN A 20 13.05 -13.07 -15.59
C GLN A 20 11.71 -13.26 -14.88
N PRO A 21 11.65 -13.21 -13.53
CA PRO A 21 10.38 -13.25 -12.84
C PRO A 21 9.50 -12.15 -13.43
N ASP A 22 8.24 -12.48 -13.67
CA ASP A 22 7.25 -11.52 -14.14
C ASP A 22 7.35 -10.25 -13.27
N PRO A 23 7.60 -9.06 -13.85
CA PRO A 23 7.74 -7.82 -13.08
C PRO A 23 6.54 -7.55 -12.16
N ASP A 24 5.38 -8.15 -12.44
CA ASP A 24 4.19 -8.03 -11.61
C ASP A 24 4.19 -8.93 -10.36
N GLN A 25 5.02 -9.97 -10.27
CA GLN A 25 4.91 -10.96 -9.18
C GLN A 25 5.31 -10.39 -7.80
N HIS A 26 6.13 -9.34 -7.77
CA HIS A 26 6.60 -8.68 -6.54
C HIS A 26 6.06 -7.25 -6.38
N SER A 27 5.10 -6.85 -7.22
CA SER A 27 4.54 -5.51 -7.21
C SER A 27 3.85 -5.19 -5.89
N TYR A 28 4.07 -3.97 -5.37
CA TYR A 28 3.33 -3.45 -4.21
C TYR A 28 1.82 -3.42 -4.44
N LYS A 29 1.38 -3.36 -5.71
CA LYS A 29 -0.04 -3.40 -6.09
C LYS A 29 -0.73 -4.71 -5.71
N ASN A 30 0.03 -5.79 -5.49
CA ASN A 30 -0.50 -7.08 -5.03
C ASN A 30 -0.74 -7.12 -3.51
N LEU A 31 -0.26 -6.12 -2.77
CA LEU A 31 -0.47 -6.05 -1.33
C LEU A 31 -1.93 -5.65 -1.06
N ILE A 32 -2.69 -6.52 -0.40
CA ILE A 32 -4.08 -6.21 0.01
C ILE A 32 -4.15 -4.96 0.87
N VAL A 33 -3.16 -4.73 1.76
CA VAL A 33 -3.11 -3.52 2.60
C VAL A 33 -2.90 -2.25 1.77
N TRP A 34 -2.20 -2.35 0.64
CA TRP A 34 -2.03 -1.23 -0.29
C TRP A 34 -3.34 -0.92 -1.02
N GLN A 35 -4.02 -1.96 -1.55
CA GLN A 35 -5.31 -1.80 -2.24
C GLN A 35 -6.33 -1.14 -1.32
N LYS A 36 -6.45 -1.63 -0.08
CA LYS A 36 -7.31 -1.01 0.94
C LYS A 36 -6.88 0.42 1.29
N GLY A 37 -5.58 0.69 1.29
CA GLY A 37 -5.05 2.05 1.48
C GLY A 37 -5.46 3.01 0.36
N ILE A 38 -5.51 2.54 -0.89
CA ILE A 38 -6.01 3.32 -2.03
C ILE A 38 -7.51 3.58 -1.88
N ASP A 39 -8.31 2.54 -1.61
CA ASP A 39 -9.76 2.68 -1.42
C ASP A 39 -10.09 3.65 -0.28
N PHE A 40 -9.35 3.54 0.83
CA PHE A 40 -9.44 4.45 1.96
C PHE A 40 -9.13 5.90 1.56
N ALA A 41 -8.04 6.14 0.83
CA ALA A 41 -7.66 7.48 0.41
C ALA A 41 -8.70 8.10 -0.53
N ILE A 42 -9.22 7.33 -1.49
CA ILE A 42 -10.28 7.76 -2.41
C ILE A 42 -11.53 8.14 -1.62
N GLN A 43 -11.98 7.29 -0.69
CA GLN A 43 -13.18 7.56 0.09
C GLN A 43 -13.05 8.83 0.94
N VAL A 44 -11.86 9.11 1.47
CA VAL A 44 -11.59 10.35 2.23
C VAL A 44 -11.64 11.58 1.32
N ILE A 45 -11.08 11.51 0.12
CA ILE A 45 -11.12 12.60 -0.87
C ILE A 45 -12.57 12.85 -1.31
N ASP A 46 -13.29 11.80 -1.69
CA ASP A 46 -14.69 11.90 -2.11
C ASP A 46 -15.59 12.51 -1.01
N LEU A 47 -15.28 12.23 0.27
CA LEU A 47 -16.00 12.80 1.40
C LEU A 47 -15.83 14.32 1.49
N VAL A 48 -14.61 14.84 1.26
CA VAL A 48 -14.32 16.28 1.39
C VAL A 48 -14.63 17.09 0.14
N ASP A 49 -14.67 16.47 -1.04
CA ASP A 49 -15.16 17.11 -2.26
C ASP A 49 -16.62 17.57 -2.11
N ASN A 50 -17.40 16.84 -1.31
CA ASN A 50 -18.81 17.13 -1.04
C ASN A 50 -19.03 17.94 0.26
N LEU A 51 -17.97 18.52 0.86
CA LEU A 51 -18.08 19.23 2.13
C LEU A 51 -18.84 20.57 1.99
N GLU A 52 -19.94 20.70 2.74
CA GLU A 52 -20.73 21.92 2.87
C GLU A 52 -20.46 22.60 4.20
N THR A 53 -19.75 23.72 4.16
CA THR A 53 -19.34 24.51 5.32
C THR A 53 -19.42 26.00 4.96
N ASP A 54 -19.59 26.87 5.96
CA ASP A 54 -19.65 28.33 5.76
C ASP A 54 -18.44 28.90 5.00
N ARG A 55 -17.28 28.23 5.14
CA ARG A 55 -16.06 28.49 4.37
C ARG A 55 -15.37 27.19 4.04
N LYS A 56 -14.66 27.09 2.92
CA LYS A 56 -14.09 25.83 2.42
C LYS A 56 -12.91 25.21 3.19
N HIS A 57 -12.40 25.83 4.25
CA HIS A 57 -11.34 25.23 5.10
C HIS A 57 -10.12 24.62 4.36
N TYR A 58 -9.70 25.17 3.21
CA TYR A 58 -8.72 24.58 2.27
C TYR A 58 -7.50 23.92 2.93
N ARG A 59 -6.83 24.61 3.86
CA ARG A 59 -5.63 24.06 4.53
C ARG A 59 -5.90 22.78 5.34
N LEU A 60 -7.08 22.63 5.94
CA LEU A 60 -7.45 21.40 6.65
C LEU A 60 -7.78 20.27 5.68
N ILE A 61 -8.41 20.60 4.55
CA ILE A 61 -8.71 19.65 3.47
C ILE A 61 -7.40 19.14 2.86
N GLU A 62 -6.48 20.03 2.48
CA GLU A 62 -5.15 19.65 1.96
C GLU A 62 -4.37 18.74 2.93
N GLN A 63 -4.43 19.02 4.24
CA GLN A 63 -3.80 18.17 5.26
C GLN A 63 -4.46 16.79 5.35
N LEU A 64 -5.79 16.74 5.23
CA LEU A 64 -6.52 15.48 5.22
C LEU A 64 -6.17 14.64 4.00
N GLU A 65 -6.21 15.23 2.80
CA GLU A 65 -5.86 14.56 1.54
C GLU A 65 -4.40 14.07 1.55
N ALA A 66 -3.48 14.91 2.00
CA ALA A 66 -2.06 14.55 2.11
C ALA A 66 -1.85 13.39 3.09
N SER A 67 -2.47 13.42 4.27
CA SER A 67 -2.35 12.32 5.23
C SER A 67 -3.00 11.03 4.72
N ALA A 68 -4.17 11.10 4.07
CA ALA A 68 -4.87 9.94 3.56
C ALA A 68 -4.10 9.26 2.42
N THR A 69 -3.61 10.03 1.45
CA THR A 69 -2.80 9.54 0.32
C THR A 69 -1.42 9.03 0.77
N SER A 70 -0.86 9.59 1.85
CA SER A 70 0.39 9.14 2.46
C SER A 70 0.36 7.68 2.92
N VAL A 71 -0.82 7.14 3.27
CA VAL A 71 -0.98 5.74 3.69
C VAL A 71 -0.55 4.75 2.58
N PRO A 72 -1.19 4.71 1.40
CA PRO A 72 -0.76 3.82 0.32
C PRO A 72 0.61 4.19 -0.27
N MET A 73 1.00 5.47 -0.27
CA MET A 73 2.32 5.90 -0.74
C MET A 73 3.45 5.27 0.09
N ASN A 74 3.36 5.35 1.42
CA ASN A 74 4.38 4.76 2.31
C ASN A 74 4.39 3.22 2.24
N ILE A 75 3.24 2.57 2.08
CA ILE A 75 3.19 1.11 1.88
C ILE A 75 3.96 0.72 0.61
N ALA A 76 3.71 1.43 -0.49
CA ALA A 76 4.37 1.17 -1.77
C ALA A 76 5.88 1.45 -1.69
N GLU A 77 6.27 2.59 -1.14
CA GLU A 77 7.67 2.99 -1.00
C GLU A 77 8.43 2.01 -0.10
N GLY A 78 7.84 1.62 1.02
CA GLY A 78 8.39 0.62 1.93
C GLY A 78 8.60 -0.73 1.27
N LYS A 79 7.62 -1.22 0.49
CA LYS A 79 7.74 -2.48 -0.25
C LYS A 79 8.85 -2.47 -1.29
N GLY A 80 9.20 -1.29 -1.81
CA GLY A 80 10.33 -1.08 -2.74
C GLY A 80 11.71 -1.01 -2.06
N ARG A 81 11.80 -1.08 -0.72
CA ARG A 81 13.08 -1.06 -0.01
C ARG A 81 13.74 -2.43 0.03
N PHE A 82 15.07 -2.43 0.25
CA PHE A 82 15.90 -3.64 0.20
C PHE A 82 15.98 -4.41 1.53
N THR A 83 15.53 -3.82 2.63
CA THR A 83 15.62 -4.44 3.96
C THR A 83 14.28 -4.41 4.70
N ASP A 84 14.05 -5.44 5.52
CA ASP A 84 12.85 -5.53 6.37
C ASP A 84 12.79 -4.40 7.41
N LYS A 85 13.96 -3.92 7.86
CA LYS A 85 14.05 -2.76 8.75
C LYS A 85 13.51 -1.50 8.09
N ASP A 86 13.92 -1.24 6.85
CA ASP A 86 13.45 -0.08 6.09
C ASP A 86 11.96 -0.23 5.79
N TYR A 87 11.52 -1.40 5.32
CA TYR A 87 10.10 -1.64 5.07
C TYR A 87 9.27 -1.41 6.34
N GLY A 88 9.72 -1.94 7.49
CA GLY A 88 9.09 -1.71 8.78
C GLY A 88 8.97 -0.22 9.15
N HIS A 89 10.01 0.58 8.90
CA HIS A 89 9.96 2.02 9.13
C HIS A 89 8.83 2.70 8.33
N TYR A 90 8.72 2.40 7.04
CA TYR A 90 7.66 2.96 6.18
C TYR A 90 6.25 2.51 6.62
N LEU A 91 6.08 1.28 7.11
CA LEU A 91 4.80 0.83 7.66
C LEU A 91 4.39 1.61 8.93
N VAL A 92 5.37 2.01 9.76
CA VAL A 92 5.12 2.88 10.92
C VAL A 92 4.69 4.27 10.48
N VAL A 93 5.33 4.83 9.44
CA VAL A 93 4.94 6.12 8.86
C VAL A 93 3.52 6.05 8.29
N ALA A 94 3.21 5.02 7.51
CA ALA A 94 1.86 4.79 6.97
C ALA A 94 0.80 4.75 8.09
N ARG A 95 1.10 4.08 9.21
CA ARG A 95 0.19 4.03 10.37
C ARG A 95 0.05 5.40 11.06
N GLY A 96 1.12 6.18 11.11
CA GLY A 96 1.10 7.56 11.60
C GLY A 96 0.16 8.43 10.75
N SER A 97 0.32 8.41 9.43
CA SER A 97 -0.55 9.15 8.51
C SER A 97 -2.02 8.72 8.62
N LEU A 98 -2.29 7.42 8.81
CA LEU A 98 -3.63 6.92 9.05
C LEU A 98 -4.28 7.54 10.31
N TYR A 99 -3.51 7.70 11.39
CA TYR A 99 -4.00 8.35 12.62
C TYR A 99 -4.21 9.85 12.46
N GLU A 100 -3.35 10.52 11.70
CA GLU A 100 -3.56 11.93 11.34
C GLU A 100 -4.87 12.13 10.57
N THR A 101 -5.13 11.27 9.57
CA THR A 101 -6.40 11.29 8.81
C THR A 101 -7.60 11.10 9.73
N MET A 102 -7.58 10.08 10.61
CA MET A 102 -8.69 9.85 11.53
C MET A 102 -8.89 10.97 12.55
N THR A 103 -7.80 11.61 12.98
CA THR A 103 -7.87 12.77 13.88
C THR A 103 -8.58 13.94 13.23
N LEU A 104 -8.28 14.24 11.96
CA LEU A 104 -8.96 15.30 11.22
C LEU A 104 -10.44 14.95 10.96
N LEU A 105 -10.75 13.70 10.59
CA LEU A 105 -12.13 13.26 10.40
C LEU A 105 -12.96 13.32 11.69
N GLU A 106 -12.37 12.99 12.84
CA GLU A 106 -13.04 13.14 14.15
C GLU A 106 -13.39 14.61 14.40
N ILE A 107 -12.47 15.54 14.09
CA ILE A 107 -12.74 16.98 14.18
C ILE A 107 -13.89 17.37 13.23
N PHE A 108 -13.87 16.90 11.99
CA PHE A 108 -14.90 17.23 11.00
C PHE A 108 -16.26 16.69 11.42
N MET A 109 -16.33 15.48 11.97
CA MET A 109 -17.56 14.90 12.51
C MET A 109 -18.07 15.69 13.71
N ARG A 110 -17.21 16.06 14.67
CA ARG A 110 -17.62 16.86 15.85
C ARG A 110 -18.05 18.28 15.47
N LYS A 111 -17.54 18.79 14.37
CA LYS A 111 -17.99 20.05 13.75
C LYS A 111 -19.28 19.90 12.94
N ASN A 112 -19.83 18.69 12.84
CA ASN A 112 -20.97 18.31 12.01
C ASN A 112 -20.77 18.63 10.52
N TRP A 113 -19.53 18.60 10.04
CA TRP A 113 -19.21 18.77 8.61
C TRP A 113 -19.35 17.46 7.83
N ILE A 114 -19.28 16.33 8.53
CA ILE A 114 -19.51 14.99 7.98
C ILE A 114 -20.46 14.23 8.91
N SER A 115 -21.19 13.27 8.36
CA SER A 115 -22.11 12.45 9.15
C SER A 115 -21.36 11.40 9.99
N LYS A 116 -21.99 10.95 11.08
CA LYS A 116 -21.45 9.85 11.90
C LYS A 116 -21.36 8.55 11.13
N GLU A 117 -22.27 8.32 10.19
CA GLU A 117 -22.31 7.15 9.33
C GLU A 117 -21.11 7.13 8.39
N SER A 118 -20.80 8.28 7.78
CA SER A 118 -19.62 8.43 6.90
C SER A 118 -18.32 8.24 7.68
N PHE A 119 -18.24 8.85 8.86
CA PHE A 119 -17.11 8.67 9.77
C PHE A 119 -16.91 7.19 10.15
N ALA A 120 -17.97 6.51 10.60
CA ALA A 120 -17.90 5.11 11.03
C ALA A 120 -17.49 4.16 9.90
N ALA A 121 -17.92 4.43 8.66
CA ALA A 121 -17.53 3.66 7.49
C ALA A 121 -16.02 3.74 7.23
N ILE A 122 -15.45 4.95 7.30
CA ILE A 122 -14.01 5.20 7.11
C ILE A 122 -13.20 4.66 8.30
N GLU A 123 -13.71 4.85 9.53
CA GLU A 123 -13.08 4.34 10.75
C GLU A 123 -12.91 2.81 10.71
N LYS A 124 -13.94 2.10 10.24
CA LYS A 124 -13.86 0.64 10.07
C LYS A 124 -12.72 0.22 9.14
N GLN A 125 -12.53 0.93 8.02
CA GLN A 125 -11.42 0.66 7.10
C GLN A 125 -10.07 0.98 7.72
N SER A 126 -9.97 2.11 8.43
CA SER A 126 -8.78 2.50 9.16
C SER A 126 -8.35 1.44 10.18
N ILE A 127 -9.29 0.90 10.97
CA ILE A 127 -9.01 -0.17 11.94
C ILE A 127 -8.47 -1.42 11.23
N GLU A 128 -9.04 -1.79 10.08
CA GLU A 128 -8.58 -2.93 9.29
C GLU A 128 -7.15 -2.71 8.78
N ILE A 129 -6.88 -1.57 8.13
CA ILE A 129 -5.56 -1.21 7.61
C ILE A 129 -4.52 -1.18 8.74
N SER A 130 -4.83 -0.54 9.87
CA SER A 130 -3.96 -0.46 11.04
C SER A 130 -3.56 -1.84 11.59
N LYS A 131 -4.50 -2.79 11.62
CA LYS A 131 -4.22 -4.19 12.02
C LYS A 131 -3.30 -4.88 11.01
N MET A 132 -3.53 -4.69 9.71
CA MET A 132 -2.68 -5.26 8.66
C MET A 132 -1.25 -4.71 8.73
N LEU A 133 -1.10 -3.38 8.82
CA LEU A 133 0.21 -2.72 8.97
C LEU A 133 0.96 -3.25 10.20
N THR A 134 0.27 -3.36 11.33
CA THR A 134 0.86 -3.86 12.58
C THR A 134 1.27 -5.32 12.47
N SER A 135 0.45 -6.16 11.83
CA SER A 135 0.76 -7.58 11.60
C SER A 135 1.99 -7.76 10.69
N ILE A 136 2.05 -7.03 9.57
CA ILE A 136 3.20 -7.07 8.66
C ILE A 136 4.46 -6.61 9.40
N HIS A 137 4.40 -5.46 10.08
CA HIS A 137 5.53 -4.92 10.82
C HIS A 137 6.03 -5.88 11.91
N TYR A 138 5.13 -6.56 12.62
CA TYR A 138 5.50 -7.58 13.60
C TYR A 138 6.20 -8.78 12.94
N ASN A 139 5.66 -9.28 11.82
CA ASN A 139 6.25 -10.42 11.09
C ASN A 139 7.65 -10.12 10.57
N LEU A 140 7.90 -8.91 10.05
CA LEU A 140 9.22 -8.47 9.59
C LEU A 140 10.26 -8.48 10.71
N ARG A 141 9.86 -8.26 11.97
CA ARG A 141 10.77 -8.22 13.12
C ARG A 141 11.10 -9.59 13.72
N ASN A 142 10.28 -10.61 13.45
CA ASN A 142 10.44 -11.95 14.04
C ASN A 142 10.99 -12.97 13.03
N GLN A 143 11.32 -12.55 11.81
CA GLN A 143 11.98 -13.38 10.79
C GLN A 143 13.51 -13.24 10.79
N GLY A 144 14.08 -12.63 11.84
CA GLY A 144 15.52 -12.47 12.07
C GLY A 144 16.02 -13.26 13.27
#